data_AF-A0A847CQU4-F1
#
_entry.id   AF-A0A847CQU4-F1
#
_cell.length_a   1.000
_cell.length_b   1.000
_cell.length_c   1.000
_cell.angle_alpha   90.00
_cell.angle_beta   90.00
_cell.angle_gamma   90.00
#
_symmetry.space_group_name_H-M   'P 1'
#
loop_
_entity.id
_entity.type
_entity.pdbx_description
1 polymer ?
#
loop_
_entity_poly.entity_id
_entity_poly.type
_entity_poly.pdbx_seq_one_letter_code
_entity_poly.pdbx_strand_id
1 'polypeptide(L)'
;MGRLFGTDGVRGLAGVDVTAELALGLAQSAAFVLGRNARAESRRAVAVVARDPRVSGEFISAAVAAGLASAGVDVYEAGVIPTPAAAYLVADIDADFGVMVSASHNPAPDNGIKFLARGGVKLADDIEAAIEQRLEEPWDRPTGADVGRIGDSHA
;
A
#
# COMPACT_ATOMS: atom_id res chain seq x y z
N MET A 1 -9.94 -7.08 -18.34
CA MET A 1 -8.56 -6.84 -17.85
C MET A 1 -7.90 -8.18 -17.58
N GLY A 2 -6.59 -8.31 -17.86
CA GLY A 2 -5.80 -9.43 -17.29
C GLY A 2 -5.56 -9.19 -15.79
N ARG A 3 -5.12 -10.23 -15.07
CA ARG A 3 -4.81 -10.16 -13.61
C ARG A 3 -3.73 -9.10 -13.37
N LEU A 4 -4.03 -8.06 -12.56
CA LEU A 4 -3.11 -6.99 -12.21
C LEU A 4 -2.01 -7.48 -11.26
N PHE A 5 -2.35 -8.36 -10.32
CA PHE A 5 -1.39 -8.98 -9.42
C PHE A 5 -0.64 -10.11 -10.13
N GLY A 6 0.66 -9.93 -10.31
CA GLY A 6 1.59 -10.98 -10.73
C GLY A 6 2.10 -11.79 -9.54
N THR A 7 3.19 -12.55 -9.75
CA THR A 7 3.75 -13.40 -8.70
C THR A 7 4.20 -12.63 -7.46
N ASP A 8 4.57 -11.35 -7.54
CA ASP A 8 5.00 -10.55 -6.39
C ASP A 8 4.48 -9.10 -6.49
N GLY A 9 3.15 -8.96 -6.49
CA GLY A 9 2.47 -7.68 -6.56
C GLY A 9 2.26 -7.16 -7.98
N VAL A 10 1.95 -5.87 -8.09
CA VAL A 10 1.75 -5.18 -9.36
C VAL A 10 3.10 -4.60 -9.81
N ARG A 11 3.53 -4.87 -11.04
CA ARG A 11 4.81 -4.39 -11.59
C ARG A 11 4.69 -4.02 -13.07
N GLY A 12 5.54 -3.10 -13.51
CA GLY A 12 5.68 -2.72 -14.91
C GLY A 12 6.42 -1.41 -15.08
N LEU A 13 6.40 -0.86 -16.28
CA LEU A 13 7.06 0.40 -16.59
C LEU A 13 6.38 1.55 -15.83
N ALA A 14 7.15 2.30 -15.03
CA ALA A 14 6.60 3.40 -14.26
C ALA A 14 6.06 4.52 -15.17
N GLY A 15 4.87 5.02 -14.87
CA GLY A 15 4.16 6.03 -15.67
C GLY A 15 3.44 5.48 -16.90
N VAL A 16 3.55 4.18 -17.19
CA VAL A 16 2.80 3.51 -18.26
C VAL A 16 1.93 2.42 -17.66
N ASP A 17 2.56 1.39 -17.07
CA ASP A 17 1.85 0.27 -16.45
C ASP A 17 1.57 0.55 -14.96
N VAL A 18 2.53 1.20 -14.28
CA VAL A 18 2.40 1.62 -12.87
C VAL A 18 2.30 3.14 -12.81
N THR A 19 1.07 3.65 -12.89
CA THR A 19 0.77 5.08 -12.85
C THR A 19 0.42 5.56 -11.44
N ALA A 20 0.37 6.88 -11.25
CA ALA A 20 -0.05 7.47 -9.98
C ALA A 20 -1.53 7.15 -9.67
N GLU A 21 -2.39 7.14 -10.68
CA GLU A 21 -3.81 6.82 -10.57
C GLU A 21 -4.02 5.37 -10.15
N LEU A 22 -3.27 4.44 -10.75
CA LEU A 22 -3.31 3.03 -10.37
C LEU A 22 -2.84 2.84 -8.92
N ALA A 23 -1.73 3.49 -8.54
CA ALA A 23 -1.20 3.43 -7.19
C ALA A 23 -2.20 3.95 -6.14
N LEU A 24 -2.84 5.09 -6.43
CA LEU A 24 -3.87 5.70 -5.59
C LEU A 24 -5.07 4.76 -5.42
N GLY A 25 -5.59 4.22 -6.53
CA GLY A 25 -6.73 3.31 -6.51
C GLY A 25 -6.43 2.00 -5.77
N LEU A 26 -5.26 1.40 -6.02
CA LEU A 26 -4.83 0.17 -5.34
C LEU A 26 -4.71 0.38 -3.83
N ALA A 27 -4.14 1.51 -3.41
CA ALA A 27 -4.04 1.89 -2.01
C ALA A 27 -5.43 2.03 -1.35
N GLN A 28 -6.36 2.73 -2.01
CA GLN A 28 -7.74 2.86 -1.52
C GLN A 28 -8.40 1.48 -1.38
N SER A 29 -8.31 0.63 -2.40
CA SER A 29 -8.84 -0.74 -2.35
C SER A 29 -8.21 -1.57 -1.24
N ALA A 30 -6.89 -1.49 -1.06
CA ALA A 30 -6.17 -2.19 0.00
C ALA A 30 -6.60 -1.74 1.40
N ALA A 31 -6.80 -0.44 1.63
CA ALA A 31 -7.35 0.08 2.89
C ALA A 31 -8.71 -0.54 3.25
N PHE A 32 -9.54 -0.83 2.26
CA PHE A 32 -10.81 -1.50 2.49
C PHE A 32 -10.69 -2.99 2.76
N VAL A 33 -9.78 -3.69 2.11
CA VAL A 33 -9.63 -5.14 2.28
C VAL A 33 -8.84 -5.44 3.56
N LEU A 34 -7.69 -4.78 3.73
CA LEU A 34 -6.74 -5.05 4.81
C LEU A 34 -7.13 -4.32 6.12
N GLY A 35 -7.86 -3.20 6.03
CA GLY A 35 -8.34 -2.46 7.21
C GLY A 35 -9.62 -3.00 7.85
N ARG A 36 -10.15 -4.16 7.41
CA ARG A 36 -11.44 -4.69 7.92
C ARG A 36 -11.43 -4.97 9.41
N ASN A 37 -10.38 -5.63 9.92
CA ASN A 37 -10.29 -5.99 11.33
C ASN A 37 -10.20 -4.76 12.22
N ALA A 38 -9.36 -3.78 11.84
CA ALA A 38 -9.28 -2.49 12.51
C ALA A 38 -10.63 -1.79 12.63
N ARG A 39 -11.39 -1.72 11.53
CA ARG A 39 -12.73 -1.11 11.54
C ARG A 39 -13.72 -1.89 12.40
N ALA A 40 -13.67 -3.23 12.40
CA ALA A 40 -14.52 -4.05 13.27
C ALA A 40 -14.24 -3.79 14.76
N GLU A 41 -13.00 -3.45 15.09
CA GLU A 41 -12.55 -3.04 16.43
C GLU A 41 -12.76 -1.53 16.70
N SER A 42 -13.43 -0.80 15.80
CA SER A 42 -13.64 0.65 15.91
C SER A 42 -12.35 1.48 16.05
N ARG A 43 -11.25 0.99 15.46
CA ARG A 43 -9.96 1.69 15.40
C ARG A 43 -9.58 2.00 13.96
N ARG A 44 -8.62 2.91 13.79
CA ARG A 44 -7.98 3.11 12.48
C ARG A 44 -7.02 1.99 12.19
N ALA A 45 -6.95 1.63 10.92
CA ALA A 45 -5.88 0.77 10.46
C ALA A 45 -4.59 1.59 10.36
N VAL A 46 -3.47 0.96 10.64
CA VAL A 46 -2.13 1.53 10.47
C VAL A 46 -1.40 0.77 9.36
N ALA A 47 -0.78 1.50 8.44
CA ALA A 47 0.00 0.93 7.35
C ALA A 47 1.41 1.49 7.28
N VAL A 48 2.41 0.62 7.09
CA VAL A 48 3.78 1.03 6.78
C VAL A 48 3.94 1.21 5.27
N VAL A 49 4.46 2.34 4.81
CA VAL A 49 4.82 2.56 3.41
C VAL A 49 6.33 2.76 3.29
N ALA A 50 6.96 1.93 2.46
CA ALA A 50 8.40 1.96 2.19
C ALA A 50 8.66 1.89 0.70
N ARG A 51 9.84 2.36 0.26
CA ARG A 51 10.26 2.26 -1.14
C ARG A 51 11.73 1.89 -1.29
N ASP A 52 12.09 1.46 -2.49
CA ASP A 52 13.49 1.38 -2.93
C ASP A 52 13.96 2.75 -3.51
N PRO A 53 15.22 2.90 -3.95
CA PRO A 53 15.76 4.20 -4.36
C PRO A 53 15.37 4.64 -5.78
N ARG A 54 14.47 3.93 -6.48
CA ARG A 54 14.00 4.35 -7.82
C ARG A 54 13.35 5.73 -7.75
N VAL A 55 13.68 6.61 -8.69
CA VAL A 55 13.08 7.96 -8.79
C VAL A 55 11.56 7.90 -8.94
N SER A 56 11.06 6.94 -9.73
CA SER A 56 9.62 6.71 -9.87
C SER A 56 8.95 6.29 -8.56
N GLY A 57 9.72 5.74 -7.62
CA GLY A 57 9.23 5.36 -6.30
C GLY A 57 8.70 6.55 -5.51
N GLU A 58 9.16 7.78 -5.77
CA GLU A 58 8.72 9.00 -5.07
C GLU A 58 7.25 9.33 -5.33
N PHE A 59 6.85 9.39 -6.60
CA PHE A 59 5.45 9.68 -6.92
C PHE A 59 4.55 8.49 -6.60
N ILE A 60 5.05 7.25 -6.75
CA ILE A 60 4.26 6.05 -6.45
C ILE A 60 4.01 5.94 -4.95
N SER A 61 5.02 6.14 -4.10
CA SER A 61 4.84 6.10 -2.65
C SER A 61 3.93 7.23 -2.16
N ALA A 62 4.07 8.44 -2.72
CA ALA A 62 3.19 9.56 -2.40
C ALA A 62 1.72 9.26 -2.78
N ALA A 63 1.48 8.66 -3.96
CA ALA A 63 0.14 8.25 -4.38
C ALA A 63 -0.43 7.14 -3.50
N VAL A 64 0.39 6.16 -3.10
CA VAL A 64 0.00 5.11 -2.14
C VAL A 64 -0.39 5.73 -0.80
N ALA A 65 0.46 6.58 -0.22
CA ALA A 65 0.21 7.22 1.07
C ALA A 65 -1.08 8.06 1.02
N ALA A 66 -1.25 8.86 -0.04
CA ALA A 66 -2.47 9.64 -0.25
C ALA A 66 -3.71 8.75 -0.37
N GLY A 67 -3.63 7.63 -1.10
CA GLY A 67 -4.75 6.71 -1.28
C GLY A 67 -5.18 6.07 0.04
N LEU A 68 -4.22 5.59 0.82
CA LEU A 68 -4.45 5.02 2.15
C LEU A 68 -5.07 6.04 3.11
N ALA A 69 -4.46 7.22 3.25
CA ALA A 69 -4.97 8.28 4.12
C ALA A 69 -6.36 8.77 3.70
N SER A 70 -6.61 8.91 2.39
CA SER A 70 -7.92 9.28 1.85
C SER A 70 -9.00 8.24 2.14
N ALA A 71 -8.62 7.00 2.48
CA ALA A 71 -9.52 5.90 2.84
C ALA A 71 -9.57 5.65 4.37
N GLY A 72 -8.99 6.55 5.17
CA GLY A 72 -9.06 6.52 6.64
C GLY A 72 -7.99 5.66 7.33
N VAL A 73 -6.91 5.32 6.63
CA VAL A 73 -5.76 4.57 7.18
C VAL A 73 -4.68 5.55 7.61
N ASP A 74 -4.15 5.37 8.81
CA ASP A 74 -2.96 6.12 9.24
C ASP A 74 -1.71 5.48 8.64
N VAL A 75 -0.86 6.30 8.03
CA VAL A 75 0.31 5.88 7.26
C VAL A 75 1.59 6.27 7.97
N TYR A 76 2.40 5.25 8.25
CA TYR A 76 3.79 5.40 8.70
C TYR A 76 4.72 5.35 7.49
N GLU A 77 5.36 6.47 7.15
CA GLU A 77 6.30 6.55 6.02
C GLU A 77 7.72 6.16 6.45
N ALA A 78 8.14 4.95 6.10
CA ALA A 78 9.46 4.44 6.46
C ALA A 78 10.58 4.89 5.50
N GLY A 79 10.23 5.62 4.43
CA GLY A 79 11.18 6.14 3.45
C GLY A 79 11.86 5.06 2.60
N VAL A 80 13.14 5.28 2.28
CA VAL A 80 13.94 4.37 1.44
C VAL A 80 14.60 3.30 2.30
N ILE A 81 14.06 2.08 2.29
CA ILE A 81 14.58 0.95 3.06
C ILE A 81 14.45 -0.38 2.28
N PRO A 82 15.25 -1.41 2.61
CA PRO A 82 15.08 -2.74 2.01
C PRO A 82 13.72 -3.37 2.33
N THR A 83 13.18 -4.18 1.41
CA THR A 83 11.95 -4.96 1.64
C THR A 83 11.91 -5.74 2.97
N PRO A 84 12.97 -6.45 3.42
CA PRO A 84 12.93 -7.12 4.71
C PRO A 84 12.85 -6.15 5.90
N ALA A 85 13.37 -4.92 5.78
CA ALA A 85 13.22 -3.90 6.81
C ALA A 85 11.78 -3.37 6.88
N ALA A 86 11.12 -3.20 5.72
CA ALA A 86 9.71 -2.85 5.69
C ALA A 86 8.83 -3.94 6.33
N ALA A 87 9.09 -5.21 6.02
CA ALA A 87 8.42 -6.36 6.64
C ALA A 87 8.65 -6.41 8.16
N TYR A 88 9.90 -6.19 8.61
CA TYR A 88 10.22 -6.08 10.03
C TYR A 88 9.41 -4.98 10.71
N LEU A 89 9.36 -3.78 10.15
CA LEU A 89 8.62 -2.65 10.73
C LEU A 89 7.12 -2.93 10.85
N VAL A 90 6.51 -3.59 9.86
CA VAL A 90 5.09 -4.00 9.93
C VAL A 90 4.85 -4.89 11.15
N ALA A 91 5.76 -5.82 11.44
CA ALA A 91 5.65 -6.71 12.59
C ALA A 91 5.97 -6.00 13.91
N ASP A 92 7.03 -5.19 13.93
CA ASP A 92 7.58 -4.53 15.12
C ASP A 92 6.60 -3.52 15.74
N ILE A 93 5.93 -2.73 14.90
CA ILE A 93 4.94 -1.73 15.35
C ILE A 93 3.50 -2.25 15.34
N ASP A 94 3.33 -3.55 15.04
CA ASP A 94 2.03 -4.23 14.96
C ASP A 94 1.04 -3.54 13.99
N ALA A 95 1.57 -3.04 12.86
CA ALA A 95 0.78 -2.44 11.80
C ALA A 95 -0.14 -3.47 11.13
N ASP A 96 -1.32 -3.04 10.66
CA ASP A 96 -2.29 -3.93 10.03
C ASP A 96 -1.81 -4.49 8.70
N PHE A 97 -0.97 -3.73 8.00
CA PHE A 97 -0.34 -4.15 6.76
C PHE A 97 0.83 -3.22 6.41
N GLY A 98 1.55 -3.56 5.35
CA GLY A 98 2.55 -2.68 4.75
C GLY A 98 2.47 -2.65 3.24
N VAL A 99 3.12 -1.65 2.66
CA VAL A 99 3.27 -1.46 1.22
C VAL A 99 4.75 -1.19 0.91
N MET A 100 5.33 -2.01 0.05
CA MET A 100 6.66 -1.84 -0.49
C MET A 100 6.56 -1.40 -1.96
N VAL A 101 7.09 -0.22 -2.26
CA VAL A 101 7.22 0.30 -3.62
C VAL A 101 8.58 -0.08 -4.19
N SER A 102 8.60 -1.10 -5.04
CA SER A 102 9.81 -1.62 -5.68
C SER A 102 9.46 -2.60 -6.80
N ALA A 103 10.28 -2.62 -7.86
CA ALA A 103 10.31 -3.73 -8.81
C ALA A 103 11.46 -4.73 -8.56
N SER A 104 12.08 -4.69 -7.37
CA SER A 104 13.15 -5.59 -6.96
C SER A 104 14.32 -5.60 -7.97
N HIS A 105 14.54 -6.72 -8.66
CA HIS A 105 15.64 -6.93 -9.61
C HIS A 105 15.35 -6.41 -11.03
N ASN A 106 14.13 -5.94 -11.31
CA ASN A 106 13.78 -5.41 -12.63
C ASN A 106 14.64 -4.18 -13.02
N PRO A 107 14.77 -3.88 -14.32
CA PRO A 107 15.46 -2.67 -14.80
C PRO A 107 14.96 -1.38 -14.15
N ALA A 108 15.82 -0.36 -14.06
CA ALA A 108 15.51 0.91 -13.38
C ALA A 108 14.20 1.62 -13.79
N PRO A 109 13.77 1.59 -15.08
CA PRO A 109 12.50 2.20 -15.50
C PRO A 109 11.25 1.53 -14.91
N ASP A 110 11.35 0.25 -14.54
CA ASP A 110 10.23 -0.47 -13.94
C ASP A 110 10.05 -0.07 -12.48
N ASN A 111 8.81 -0.16 -12.00
CA ASN A 111 8.52 -0.12 -10.58
C ASN A 111 7.33 -1.05 -10.25
N GLY A 112 6.92 -1.08 -8.98
CA GLY A 112 5.82 -1.92 -8.55
C GLY A 112 5.36 -1.65 -7.14
N ILE A 113 4.24 -2.26 -6.78
CA ILE A 113 3.57 -2.15 -5.49
C ILE A 113 3.35 -3.56 -4.95
N LYS A 114 3.92 -3.84 -3.78
CA LYS A 114 3.75 -5.10 -3.06
C LYS A 114 3.13 -4.83 -1.70
N PHE A 115 2.06 -5.55 -1.37
CA PHE A 115 1.45 -5.49 -0.05
C PHE A 115 2.03 -6.58 0.88
N LEU A 116 2.06 -6.27 2.16
CA LEU A 116 2.49 -7.14 3.25
C LEU A 116 1.33 -7.26 4.24
N ALA A 117 0.96 -8.47 4.65
CA ALA A 117 0.00 -8.67 5.72
C ALA A 117 0.58 -8.21 7.06
N ARG A 118 -0.29 -8.05 8.07
CA ARG A 118 0.11 -7.96 9.48
C ARG A 118 1.15 -9.02 9.82
N GLY A 119 2.19 -8.63 10.57
CA GLY A 119 3.36 -9.47 10.83
C GLY A 119 4.40 -9.50 9.70
N GLY A 120 4.24 -8.70 8.64
CA GLY A 120 5.26 -8.48 7.62
C GLY A 120 5.38 -9.59 6.57
N VAL A 121 4.39 -10.46 6.45
CA VAL A 121 4.40 -11.59 5.50
C VAL A 121 3.72 -11.23 4.18
N LYS A 122 3.96 -12.03 3.15
CA LYS A 122 3.28 -11.86 1.86
C LYS A 122 1.76 -12.07 2.00
N LEU A 123 0.96 -11.31 1.25
CA LEU A 123 -0.48 -11.55 1.13
C LEU A 123 -0.77 -12.92 0.51
N ALA A 124 -1.90 -13.50 0.90
CA ALA A 124 -2.47 -14.64 0.19
C ALA A 124 -3.14 -14.17 -1.12
N ASP A 125 -3.10 -15.02 -2.15
CA ASP A 125 -3.61 -14.75 -3.50
C ASP A 125 -5.08 -14.30 -3.53
N ASP A 126 -5.91 -14.83 -2.64
CA ASP A 126 -7.33 -14.49 -2.53
C ASP A 126 -7.53 -13.06 -2.00
N ILE A 127 -6.65 -12.59 -1.12
CA ILE A 127 -6.63 -11.21 -0.65
C ILE A 127 -6.19 -10.25 -1.75
N GLU A 128 -5.17 -10.61 -2.54
CA GLU A 128 -4.76 -9.82 -3.71
C GLU A 128 -5.92 -9.69 -4.72
N ALA A 129 -6.63 -10.80 -4.99
CA ALA A 129 -7.80 -10.79 -5.86
C ALA A 129 -8.93 -9.91 -5.31
N ALA A 130 -9.15 -9.89 -3.98
CA ALA A 130 -10.14 -9.01 -3.36
C ALA A 130 -9.78 -7.52 -3.49
N ILE A 131 -8.48 -7.17 -3.44
CA ILE A 131 -8.01 -5.80 -3.67
C ILE A 131 -8.26 -5.40 -5.12
N GLU A 132 -7.94 -6.28 -6.06
CA GLU A 132 -8.14 -6.05 -7.50
C GLU A 132 -9.62 -5.84 -7.85
N GLN A 133 -10.51 -6.71 -7.35
CA GLN A 133 -11.95 -6.60 -7.59
C GLN A 133 -12.54 -5.27 -7.11
N ARG A 134 -11.95 -4.68 -6.06
CA ARG A 134 -12.47 -3.46 -5.45
C ARG A 134 -12.10 -2.18 -6.18
N LEU A 135 -11.12 -2.19 -7.10
CA LEU A 135 -10.63 -0.99 -7.79
C LEU A 135 -11.73 -0.18 -8.47
N GLU A 136 -12.77 -0.83 -8.97
CA GLU A 136 -13.86 -0.19 -9.72
C GLU A 136 -15.13 0.03 -8.87
N GLU A 137 -15.10 -0.33 -7.58
CA GLU A 137 -16.25 -0.20 -6.72
C GLU A 137 -16.42 1.25 -6.20
N PRO A 138 -17.62 1.85 -6.32
CA PRO A 138 -17.89 3.15 -5.72
C PRO A 138 -17.90 3.05 -4.19
N TRP A 139 -17.47 4.12 -3.52
CA TRP A 139 -17.41 4.20 -2.06
C TRP A 139 -17.48 5.65 -1.56
N ASP A 140 -17.89 5.81 -0.31
CA ASP A 140 -17.99 7.10 0.36
C ASP A 140 -16.67 7.49 1.01
N ARG A 141 -16.14 8.64 0.62
CA ARG A 141 -14.86 9.14 1.14
C ARG A 141 -15.03 9.64 2.58
N PRO A 142 -14.14 9.24 3.52
CA PRO A 142 -14.12 9.81 4.85
C PRO A 142 -13.84 11.31 4.79
N THR A 143 -14.34 12.03 5.78
CA THR A 143 -14.17 13.48 5.90
C THR A 143 -13.85 13.85 7.34
N GLY A 144 -13.31 15.06 7.54
CA GLY A 144 -13.06 15.60 8.87
C GLY A 144 -12.12 14.71 9.68
N ALA A 145 -12.59 14.26 10.84
CA ALA A 145 -11.80 13.41 11.71
C ALA A 145 -11.39 12.13 10.97
N ASP A 146 -12.28 11.46 10.25
CA ASP A 146 -12.07 10.11 9.72
C ASP A 146 -11.02 9.98 8.61
N VAL A 147 -10.44 11.09 8.14
CA VAL A 147 -9.31 11.09 7.21
C VAL A 147 -8.05 10.59 7.94
N GLY A 148 -7.33 9.67 7.32
CA GLY A 148 -6.08 9.12 7.85
C GLY A 148 -4.95 10.16 7.87
N ARG A 149 -3.96 9.94 8.73
CA ARG A 149 -2.77 10.78 8.83
C ARG A 149 -1.61 10.19 8.04
N ILE A 150 -0.72 11.03 7.54
CA ILE A 150 0.55 10.62 6.92
C ILE A 150 1.67 11.24 7.74
N GLY A 151 2.61 10.42 8.23
CA GLY A 151 3.82 10.92 8.89
C GLY A 151 4.53 9.88 9.77
N ASP A 152 5.60 10.34 10.42
CA ASP A 152 6.56 9.47 11.10
C ASP A 152 6.21 9.15 12.57
N SER A 153 5.08 9.64 13.07
CA SER A 153 4.84 9.69 14.52
C SER A 153 3.98 8.53 15.02
N HIS A 154 4.65 7.48 15.49
CA HIS A 154 4.29 6.83 16.76
C HIS A 154 4.68 7.74 17.94
N ALA A 155 4.09 8.95 17.99
CA ALA A 155 4.18 9.87 19.13
C ALA A 155 2.80 10.05 19.75
#